data_AF-A0A7V3X745-F1
#
_entry.id   AF-A0A7V3X745-F1
#
_cell.length_a   1.000
_cell.length_b   1.000
_cell.length_c   1.000
_cell.angle_alpha   90.00
_cell.angle_beta   90.00
_cell.angle_gamma   90.00
#
_symmetry.space_group_name_H-M   'P 1'
#
loop_
_entity.id
_entity.type
_entity.pdbx_description
1 polymer ?
#
loop_
_entity_poly.entity_id
_entity_poly.type
_entity_poly.pdbx_seq_one_letter_code
_entity_poly.pdbx_strand_id
1 'polypeptide(L)'
;MPPKPRAWQRMLSGRRLDLLDPTPMDIEVEDIAHGLAFVARWNGQTIGDYAYSVAEHSLLVEQIYTLIQPKAPVKWRLAALLHDAPEYVIGDMISPVKSAVGPDYGVLDDRLTAAIHIRFGLPAILPVSVKR
;
A
#
# COMPACT_ATOMS: atom_id res chain seq x y z
N MET A 1 -32.92 -1.44 7.62
CA MET A 1 -31.52 -1.91 7.62
C MET A 1 -30.77 -1.17 8.70
N PRO A 2 -29.95 -1.86 9.53
CA PRO A 2 -29.05 -1.14 10.43
C PRO A 2 -28.11 -0.24 9.59
N PRO A 3 -27.69 0.92 10.12
CA PRO A 3 -26.74 1.78 9.41
C PRO A 3 -25.45 0.97 9.15
N LYS A 4 -24.95 1.01 7.91
CA LYS A 4 -23.65 0.40 7.59
C LYS A 4 -22.60 0.99 8.54
N PRO A 5 -21.81 0.15 9.23
CA PRO A 5 -20.75 0.65 10.10
C PRO A 5 -19.79 1.54 9.31
N ARG A 6 -19.25 2.57 9.96
CA ARG A 6 -18.30 3.49 9.35
C ARG A 6 -17.03 2.73 8.98
N ALA A 7 -16.86 2.47 7.70
CA ALA A 7 -15.74 1.70 7.16
C ALA A 7 -14.86 2.52 6.23
N TRP A 8 -14.85 3.87 6.37
CA TRP A 8 -14.08 4.74 5.47
C TRP A 8 -13.06 5.61 6.21
N GLN A 9 -11.92 5.86 5.56
CA GLN A 9 -10.91 6.84 5.95
C GLN A 9 -11.12 8.14 5.16
N ARG A 10 -11.09 9.29 5.84
CA ARG A 10 -11.09 10.62 5.20
C ARG A 10 -9.65 11.06 5.01
N MET A 11 -9.34 11.55 3.82
CA MET A 11 -8.02 12.07 3.48
C MET A 11 -7.98 13.60 3.63
N LEU A 12 -6.77 14.16 3.75
CA LEU A 12 -6.56 15.61 3.85
C LEU A 12 -6.99 16.34 2.57
N SER A 13 -6.93 15.68 1.43
CA SER A 13 -7.49 16.14 0.14
C SER A 13 -9.01 16.37 0.19
N GLY A 14 -9.70 15.88 1.23
CA GLY A 14 -11.16 15.90 1.34
C GLY A 14 -11.83 14.64 0.78
N ARG A 15 -11.09 13.75 0.11
CA ARG A 15 -11.59 12.47 -0.40
C ARG A 15 -11.90 11.48 0.74
N ARG A 16 -12.65 10.43 0.42
CA ARG A 16 -12.91 9.32 1.34
C ARG A 16 -12.66 8.01 0.61
N LEU A 17 -12.00 7.06 1.26
CA LEU A 17 -11.87 5.70 0.76
C LEU A 17 -12.68 4.76 1.65
N ASP A 18 -13.59 3.99 1.06
CA ASP A 18 -14.22 2.84 1.73
C ASP A 18 -13.20 1.70 1.81
N LEU A 19 -12.94 1.20 3.02
CA LEU A 19 -11.95 0.16 3.27
C LEU A 19 -12.48 -1.22 2.85
N LEU A 20 -13.79 -1.46 2.96
CA LEU A 20 -14.38 -2.77 2.66
C LEU A 20 -14.69 -2.95 1.18
N ASP A 21 -14.93 -1.85 0.47
CA ASP A 21 -15.22 -1.80 -0.97
C ASP A 21 -14.52 -0.59 -1.64
N PRO A 22 -13.17 -0.59 -1.73
CA PRO A 22 -12.41 0.54 -2.23
C PRO A 22 -12.64 0.75 -3.73
N THR A 23 -13.05 1.95 -4.12
CA THR A 23 -13.13 2.34 -5.53
C THR A 23 -11.80 2.94 -6.01
N PRO A 24 -11.27 2.53 -7.18
CA PRO A 24 -10.05 3.10 -7.73
C PRO A 24 -10.12 4.63 -7.86
N MET A 25 -11.29 5.18 -8.18
CA MET A 25 -11.47 6.61 -8.40
C MET A 25 -11.31 7.46 -7.14
N ASP A 26 -11.30 6.87 -5.95
CA ASP A 26 -11.08 7.55 -4.68
C ASP A 26 -9.62 7.55 -4.21
N ILE A 27 -8.72 6.95 -5.00
CA ILE A 27 -7.30 6.81 -4.69
C ILE A 27 -6.52 7.89 -5.44
N GLU A 28 -5.71 8.66 -4.71
CA GLU A 28 -4.81 9.68 -5.26
C GLU A 28 -3.40 9.47 -4.73
N VAL A 29 -2.40 9.77 -5.56
CA VAL A 29 -0.99 9.54 -5.20
C VAL A 29 -0.54 10.44 -4.06
N GLU A 30 -1.09 11.65 -3.96
CA GLU A 30 -0.79 12.61 -2.90
C GLU A 30 -1.26 12.10 -1.53
N ASP A 31 -2.43 11.44 -1.48
CA ASP A 31 -2.97 10.86 -0.25
C ASP A 31 -2.16 9.64 0.18
N ILE A 32 -1.75 8.78 -0.77
CA ILE A 32 -0.84 7.66 -0.51
C ILE A 32 0.50 8.19 0.01
N ALA A 33 1.15 9.08 -0.74
CA ALA A 33 2.46 9.61 -0.40
C ALA A 33 2.47 10.29 0.98
N HIS A 34 1.42 11.08 1.29
CA HIS A 34 1.28 11.68 2.61
C HIS A 34 1.16 10.62 3.70
N GLY A 35 0.24 9.65 3.56
CA GLY A 35 0.06 8.60 4.55
C GLY A 35 1.34 7.80 4.78
N LEU A 36 1.94 7.27 3.72
CA LEU A 36 3.14 6.42 3.81
C LEU A 36 4.36 7.16 4.38
N ALA A 37 4.47 8.48 4.21
CA ALA A 37 5.56 9.28 4.78
C ALA A 37 5.49 9.37 6.31
N PHE A 38 4.33 9.14 6.92
CA PHE A 38 4.13 9.17 8.38
C PHE A 38 3.91 7.80 9.01
N VAL A 39 3.74 6.74 8.22
CA VAL A 39 3.68 5.36 8.74
C VAL A 39 5.11 4.86 8.99
N ALA A 40 5.44 4.60 10.25
CA ALA A 40 6.74 4.05 10.65
C ALA A 40 6.77 2.53 10.50
N ARG A 41 7.85 2.00 9.94
CA ARG A 41 8.12 0.56 9.91
C ARG A 41 8.81 0.10 11.19
N TRP A 42 8.92 -1.23 11.36
CA TRP A 42 9.59 -1.87 12.51
C TRP A 42 9.02 -1.47 13.88
N ASN A 43 7.77 -1.01 13.92
CA ASN A 43 7.18 -0.40 15.11
C ASN A 43 8.05 0.72 15.72
N GLY A 44 8.80 1.44 14.88
CA GLY A 44 9.69 2.52 15.31
C GLY A 44 10.97 2.07 16.02
N GLN A 45 11.29 0.78 16.04
CA GLN A 45 12.55 0.25 16.60
C GLN A 45 13.72 0.47 15.63
N THR A 46 13.99 1.73 15.32
CA THR A 46 15.03 2.18 14.38
C THR A 46 15.94 3.21 15.04
N ILE A 47 17.19 3.29 14.58
CA ILE A 47 18.16 4.26 15.07
C ILE A 47 18.12 5.51 14.18
N GLY A 48 17.96 6.69 14.79
CA GLY A 48 17.96 7.98 14.10
C GLY A 48 16.94 8.95 14.68
N ASP A 49 17.01 10.21 14.25
CA ASP A 49 16.10 11.27 14.70
C ASP A 49 14.68 11.14 14.10
N TYR A 50 14.56 10.41 12.99
CA TYR A 50 13.32 10.24 12.24
C TYR A 50 13.00 8.76 12.06
N ALA A 51 11.71 8.44 11.96
CA ALA A 51 11.25 7.08 11.72
C ALA A 51 11.60 6.63 10.29
N TYR A 52 11.99 5.36 10.15
CA TYR A 52 12.07 4.72 8.82
C TYR A 52 10.65 4.48 8.31
N SER A 53 10.24 5.30 7.33
CA SER A 53 8.85 5.33 6.87
C SER A 53 8.56 4.26 5.80
N VAL A 54 7.28 3.94 5.60
CA VAL A 54 6.84 3.08 4.50
C VAL A 54 7.13 3.72 3.14
N ALA A 55 7.05 5.06 3.05
CA ALA A 55 7.42 5.78 1.84
C ALA A 55 8.92 5.60 1.49
N GLU A 56 9.81 5.73 2.48
CA GLU A 56 11.24 5.52 2.30
C GLU A 56 11.55 4.07 1.88
N HIS A 57 10.90 3.11 2.54
CA HIS A 57 10.98 1.70 2.17
C HIS A 57 10.51 1.43 0.74
N SER A 58 9.39 2.03 0.32
CA SER A 58 8.85 1.87 -1.03
C SER A 58 9.82 2.37 -2.10
N LEU A 59 10.50 3.49 -1.86
CA LEU A 59 11.54 4.01 -2.74
C LEU A 59 12.75 3.06 -2.80
N LEU A 60 13.19 2.54 -1.66
CA LEU A 60 14.29 1.59 -1.60
C LEU A 60 13.97 0.28 -2.36
N VAL A 61 12.75 -0.24 -2.22
CA VAL A 61 12.29 -1.43 -2.94
C VAL A 61 12.25 -1.21 -4.44
N GLU A 62 11.73 -0.06 -4.92
CA GLU A 62 11.77 0.29 -6.34
C GLU A 62 13.19 0.38 -6.88
N GLN A 63 14.11 1.01 -6.14
CA GLN A 63 15.52 1.11 -6.51
C GLN A 63 16.18 -0.27 -6.62
N ILE A 64 15.98 -1.13 -5.62
CA ILE A 64 16.48 -2.51 -5.63
C ILE A 64 15.89 -3.27 -6.81
N TYR A 65 14.58 -3.16 -7.06
CA TYR A 65 13.92 -3.80 -8.19
C TYR A 65 14.52 -3.36 -9.53
N THR A 66 14.75 -2.05 -9.71
CA THR A 66 15.36 -1.49 -10.92
C THR A 66 16.80 -1.97 -11.12
N LEU A 67 17.56 -2.17 -10.04
CA LEU A 67 18.93 -2.73 -10.11
C LEU A 67 18.93 -4.21 -10.50
N ILE A 68 18.01 -5.02 -9.95
CA ILE A 68 17.91 -6.46 -10.25
C ILE A 68 17.31 -6.70 -11.64
N GLN A 69 16.36 -5.86 -12.06
CA GLN A 69 15.61 -5.98 -13.32
C GLN A 69 15.73 -4.70 -14.17
N PRO A 70 16.93 -4.33 -14.65
CA PRO A 70 17.15 -3.05 -15.35
C PRO A 70 16.33 -2.92 -16.64
N LYS A 71 15.95 -4.03 -17.26
CA LYS A 71 15.12 -4.07 -18.48
C LYS A 71 13.62 -4.20 -18.21
N ALA A 72 13.19 -4.24 -16.95
CA ALA A 72 11.77 -4.32 -16.62
C ALA A 72 11.02 -3.09 -17.17
N PRO A 73 9.84 -3.29 -17.78
CA PRO A 73 8.92 -2.22 -18.11
C PRO A 73 8.64 -1.30 -16.92
N VAL A 74 8.48 0.00 -17.17
CA VAL A 74 8.22 1.02 -16.14
C VAL A 74 7.05 0.67 -15.24
N LYS A 75 5.98 0.06 -15.79
CA LYS A 75 4.82 -0.40 -15.01
C LYS A 75 5.17 -1.39 -13.89
N TRP A 76 6.23 -2.20 -14.03
CA TRP A 76 6.64 -3.13 -12.98
C TRP A 76 7.49 -2.47 -11.91
N ARG A 77 8.22 -1.41 -12.26
CA ARG A 77 8.86 -0.52 -11.28
C ARG A 77 7.81 0.23 -10.47
N LEU A 78 6.75 0.70 -11.14
CA LEU A 78 5.60 1.31 -10.48
C LEU A 78 4.89 0.33 -9.54
N ALA A 79 4.75 -0.94 -9.95
CA ALA A 79 4.20 -1.98 -9.08
C ALA A 79 5.09 -2.22 -7.84
N ALA A 80 6.41 -2.22 -7.99
CA ALA A 80 7.35 -2.29 -6.86
C ALA A 80 7.24 -1.05 -5.95
N LEU A 81 7.10 0.15 -6.51
CA LEU A 81 6.92 1.38 -5.74
C LEU A 81 5.61 1.39 -4.94
N LEU A 82 4.53 0.82 -5.50
CA LEU A 82 3.20 0.82 -4.89
C LEU A 82 2.92 -0.43 -4.05
N HIS A 83 3.89 -1.32 -3.82
CA HIS A 83 3.64 -2.62 -3.21
C HIS A 83 3.02 -2.54 -1.81
N ASP A 84 3.48 -1.58 -0.98
CA ASP A 84 2.96 -1.32 0.37
C ASP A 84 2.00 -0.11 0.38
N ALA A 85 1.52 0.33 -0.79
CA ALA A 85 0.56 1.44 -0.86
C ALA A 85 -0.73 1.22 -0.04
N PRO A 86 -1.29 0.00 0.14
CA PRO A 86 -2.42 -0.22 1.03
C PRO A 86 -2.20 0.29 2.47
N GLU A 87 -0.95 0.34 2.96
CA GLU A 87 -0.64 0.72 4.34
C GLU A 87 -0.99 2.17 4.67
N TYR A 88 -1.22 3.04 3.68
CA TYR A 88 -1.70 4.40 3.92
C TYR A 88 -3.10 4.45 4.57
N VAL A 89 -3.84 3.35 4.52
CA VAL A 89 -5.16 3.20 5.14
C VAL A 89 -5.25 2.09 6.19
N ILE A 90 -4.50 0.98 6.03
CA ILE A 90 -4.54 -0.14 6.99
C ILE A 90 -3.38 -0.14 7.99
N GLY A 91 -2.39 0.74 7.82
CA GLY A 91 -1.17 0.82 8.62
C GLY A 91 -0.15 -0.28 8.30
N ASP A 92 1.11 -0.04 8.69
CA ASP A 92 2.15 -1.08 8.69
C ASP A 92 1.88 -2.08 9.80
N MET A 93 2.01 -3.36 9.47
CA MET A 93 1.91 -4.44 10.43
C MET A 93 3.03 -5.44 10.17
N ILE A 94 3.84 -5.68 11.21
CA ILE A 94 4.94 -6.64 11.13
C ILE A 94 4.44 -8.02 10.70
N SER A 95 5.21 -8.67 9.81
CA SER A 95 4.85 -9.95 9.17
C SER A 95 4.39 -11.06 10.15
N PRO A 96 4.98 -11.21 11.36
CA PRO A 96 4.51 -12.19 12.33
C PRO A 96 3.06 -11.95 12.78
N VAL A 97 2.65 -10.69 12.94
CA VAL A 97 1.28 -10.33 13.35
C VAL A 97 0.32 -10.48 12.17
N LYS A 98 0.73 -10.06 10.96
CA LYS A 98 -0.09 -10.24 9.74
C LYS A 98 -0.49 -11.71 9.53
N SER A 99 0.41 -12.63 9.83
CA SER A 99 0.14 -14.08 9.78
C SER A 99 -0.84 -14.57 10.85
N ALA A 100 -1.01 -13.84 11.95
CA ALA A 100 -1.83 -14.23 13.11
C ALA A 100 -3.24 -13.58 13.13
N VAL A 101 -3.44 -12.42 12.48
CA VAL A 101 -4.73 -11.69 12.48
C VAL A 101 -5.84 -12.47 11.79
N GLY A 102 -5.50 -13.28 10.77
CA GLY A 102 -6.43 -14.16 10.08
C GLY A 102 -6.76 -13.75 8.64
N PRO A 103 -7.57 -14.56 7.94
CA PRO A 103 -7.77 -14.46 6.50
C PRO A 103 -8.49 -13.18 6.05
N ASP A 104 -9.36 -12.61 6.88
CA ASP A 104 -10.13 -11.40 6.53
C ASP A 104 -9.23 -10.18 6.32
N TYR A 105 -8.09 -10.10 7.03
CA TYR A 105 -7.11 -9.04 6.81
C TYR A 105 -6.42 -9.19 5.45
N GLY A 106 -6.10 -10.42 5.02
CA GLY A 106 -5.55 -10.68 3.70
C GLY A 106 -6.53 -10.30 2.57
N VAL A 107 -7.82 -10.59 2.75
CA VAL A 107 -8.86 -10.20 1.79
C VAL A 107 -8.99 -8.67 1.69
N LEU A 108 -8.88 -7.97 2.82
CA LEU A 108 -8.88 -6.50 2.85
C LEU A 108 -7.68 -5.93 2.09
N ASP A 109 -6.48 -6.44 2.38
CA ASP A 109 -5.22 -6.06 1.73
C ASP A 109 -5.27 -6.29 0.21
N ASP A 110 -5.77 -7.46 -0.22
CA ASP A 110 -5.93 -7.80 -1.64
C ASP A 110 -6.90 -6.86 -2.38
N ARG A 111 -8.01 -6.46 -1.74
CA ARG A 111 -8.98 -5.53 -2.34
C ARG A 111 -8.38 -4.13 -2.52
N LEU A 112 -7.70 -3.63 -1.51
CA LEU A 112 -7.01 -2.34 -1.57
C LEU A 112 -5.92 -2.36 -2.64
N THR A 113 -5.09 -3.40 -2.64
CA THR A 113 -4.04 -3.63 -3.64
C THR A 113 -4.61 -3.60 -5.06
N ALA A 114 -5.70 -4.34 -5.30
CA ALA A 114 -6.36 -4.36 -6.60
C ALA A 114 -6.89 -2.98 -7.03
N ALA A 115 -7.53 -2.23 -6.11
CA ALA A 115 -8.05 -0.90 -6.41
C ALA A 115 -6.92 0.10 -6.73
N ILE A 116 -5.83 0.06 -5.97
CA ILE A 116 -4.62 0.87 -6.19
C ILE A 116 -4.02 0.54 -7.56
N HIS A 117 -3.82 -0.75 -7.86
CA HIS A 117 -3.30 -1.16 -9.15
C HIS A 117 -4.13 -0.64 -10.32
N ILE A 118 -5.45 -0.81 -10.27
CA ILE A 118 -6.36 -0.32 -11.31
C ILE A 118 -6.25 1.21 -11.47
N ARG A 119 -6.19 1.97 -10.36
CA ARG A 119 -6.07 3.43 -10.38
C ARG A 119 -4.81 3.90 -11.13
N PHE A 120 -3.74 3.13 -11.08
CA PHE A 120 -2.45 3.46 -11.70
C PHE A 120 -2.17 2.69 -13.00
N GLY A 121 -3.19 2.06 -13.60
CA GLY A 121 -3.07 1.38 -14.90
C GLY A 121 -2.31 0.04 -14.84
N LEU A 122 -2.21 -0.56 -13.66
CA LEU A 122 -1.64 -1.88 -13.44
C LEU A 122 -2.75 -2.95 -13.46
N PRO A 123 -2.42 -4.22 -13.77
CA PRO A 123 -3.35 -5.33 -13.56
C PRO A 123 -3.73 -5.45 -12.08
N ALA A 124 -5.01 -5.68 -11.78
CA ALA A 124 -5.49 -5.87 -10.41
C ALA A 124 -4.66 -6.93 -9.65
N ILE A 125 -4.36 -8.03 -10.34
CA ILE A 125 -3.46 -9.10 -9.86
C ILE A 125 -2.22 -9.08 -10.75
N LEU A 126 -1.05 -8.85 -10.14
CA LEU A 126 0.22 -8.84 -10.86
C LEU A 126 0.61 -10.25 -11.33
N PRO A 127 1.34 -10.39 -12.46
CA PRO A 127 1.91 -11.66 -12.87
C PRO A 127 2.85 -12.23 -11.80
N VAL A 128 2.87 -13.55 -11.63
CA VAL A 128 3.75 -14.24 -10.66
C VAL A 128 5.22 -13.89 -10.86
N SER A 129 5.65 -13.66 -12.11
CA SER A 129 7.02 -13.27 -12.45
C SER A 129 7.42 -11.87 -11.96
N VAL A 130 6.46 -11.04 -11.57
CA VAL A 130 6.70 -9.68 -11.03
C VAL A 130 6.61 -9.69 -9.50
N LYS A 131 5.78 -10.57 -8.91
CA LYS A 131 5.58 -10.69 -7.47
C LYS A 131 6.72 -11.44 -6.74
N ARG A 132 7.62 -12.11 -7.46
CA ARG A 132 8.69 -12.95 -6.92
C ARG A 132 10.06 -12.31 -7.02
#